data_AF-A0A0R0D4R6-F1
#
_entry.id   AF-A0A0R0D4R6-F1
#
_cell.length_a   1.000
_cell.length_b   1.000
_cell.length_c   1.000
_cell.angle_alpha   90.00
_cell.angle_beta   90.00
_cell.angle_gamma   90.00
#
_symmetry.space_group_name_H-M   'P 1'
#
loop_
_entity.id
_entity.type
_entity.pdbx_description
1 polymer ?
#
loop_
_entity_poly.entity_id
_entity_poly.type
_entity_poly.pdbx_seq_one_letter_code
_entity_poly.pdbx_strand_id
1 'polypeptide(L)'
;MFAAAASQCVVRGKNNNPGVDADTENVGRGICSGITSAWLAALLSAGKDPSATEVAGFSDAFDNLIRFQGAYLRELHGKADVHLAALRGHLGFDFEELEQVQCRQLQLDDLPDSQHWGAYVSLRGHAVGVGRFNGRWTIMDPNLGLFLYPDVQGQAMVDDLNHLAASYWQRKGLGEQTQMLLQVFEPL
;
A
#
# COMPACT_ATOMS: atom_id res chain seq x y z
N MET A 1 -6.11 4.05 14.96
CA MET A 1 -5.66 4.03 13.56
C MET A 1 -5.89 2.60 13.10
N PHE A 2 -6.75 2.39 12.10
CA PHE A 2 -7.26 1.09 11.63
C PHE A 2 -8.09 0.31 12.66
N ALA A 3 -8.96 1.02 13.38
CA ALA A 3 -9.74 0.41 14.46
C ALA A 3 -10.89 -0.47 13.95
N ALA A 4 -11.30 -0.31 12.70
CA ALA A 4 -12.38 -1.09 12.12
C ALA A 4 -11.91 -2.40 11.46
N ALA A 5 -10.59 -2.63 11.35
CA ALA A 5 -10.05 -3.86 10.81
C ALA A 5 -10.48 -5.08 11.65
N ALA A 6 -11.01 -6.12 10.99
CA ALA A 6 -11.43 -7.34 11.67
C ALA A 6 -10.25 -8.21 12.11
N SER A 7 -9.12 -8.10 11.42
CA SER A 7 -7.88 -8.78 11.80
C SER A 7 -6.66 -7.97 11.36
N GLN A 8 -5.54 -8.16 12.04
CA GLN A 8 -4.32 -7.40 11.78
C GLN A 8 -3.07 -8.22 12.09
N CYS A 9 -1.99 -7.91 11.39
CA CYS A 9 -0.63 -8.33 11.72
C CYS A 9 0.24 -7.08 11.89
N VAL A 10 0.72 -6.82 13.11
CA VAL A 10 1.47 -5.60 13.42
C VAL A 10 2.98 -5.82 13.25
N VAL A 11 3.62 -4.96 12.46
CA VAL A 11 5.08 -4.97 12.19
C VAL A 11 5.77 -3.69 12.67
N ARG A 12 5.14 -2.96 13.59
CA ARG A 12 5.61 -1.64 14.05
C ARG A 12 7.08 -1.65 14.46
N GLY A 13 7.83 -0.67 13.94
CA GLY A 13 9.26 -0.49 14.23
C GLY A 13 10.19 -1.42 13.44
N LYS A 14 9.66 -2.29 12.58
CA LYS A 14 10.44 -3.18 11.71
C LYS A 14 10.81 -2.56 10.35
N ASN A 15 10.31 -1.36 10.06
CA ASN A 15 10.57 -0.60 8.83
C ASN A 15 11.90 0.17 8.85
N ASN A 16 12.61 0.21 9.98
CA ASN A 16 13.80 1.04 10.14
C ASN A 16 15.07 0.32 9.65
N ASN A 17 15.66 0.86 8.58
CA ASN A 17 17.10 1.08 8.52
C ASN A 17 17.31 2.52 9.05
N PRO A 18 18.08 2.75 10.13
CA PRO A 18 18.24 4.08 10.73
C PRO A 18 19.05 4.98 9.79
N GLY A 19 18.39 5.62 8.84
CA GLY A 19 19.04 6.48 7.87
C GLY A 19 18.11 6.93 6.75
N VAL A 20 17.69 8.20 6.86
CA VAL A 20 17.19 9.05 5.77
C VAL A 20 15.73 8.81 5.33
N ASP A 21 14.79 9.46 6.02
CA ASP A 21 13.52 9.86 5.40
C ASP A 21 13.65 11.29 4.88
N ALA A 22 13.54 11.46 3.57
CA ALA A 22 13.47 12.77 2.93
C ALA A 22 12.00 13.22 2.86
N ASP A 23 11.67 14.27 3.61
CA ASP A 23 10.37 14.95 3.61
C ASP A 23 10.02 15.44 2.20
N THR A 24 9.21 14.67 1.46
CA THR A 24 8.71 15.04 0.13
C THR A 24 7.19 14.92 0.10
N GLU A 25 6.53 15.81 -0.67
CA GLU A 25 5.07 15.86 -0.81
C GLU A 25 4.48 14.58 -1.45
N ASN A 26 5.34 13.79 -2.09
CA ASN A 26 5.05 12.53 -2.74
C ASN A 26 6.26 11.61 -2.56
N VAL A 27 6.18 10.59 -1.70
CA VAL A 27 7.35 9.76 -1.36
C VAL A 27 7.82 8.95 -2.56
N GLY A 28 8.88 9.43 -3.21
CA GLY A 28 9.60 8.68 -4.24
C GLY A 28 10.88 8.01 -3.76
N ARG A 29 11.34 8.31 -2.54
CA ARG A 29 12.69 7.94 -2.07
C ARG A 29 12.73 7.28 -0.69
N GLY A 30 11.62 7.30 0.04
CA GLY A 30 11.52 6.70 1.37
C GLY A 30 11.36 5.19 1.31
N ILE A 31 11.79 4.50 2.36
CA ILE A 31 11.66 3.04 2.46
C ILE A 31 10.19 2.59 2.38
N CYS A 32 9.25 3.42 2.86
CA CYS A 32 7.82 3.17 2.73
C CYS A 32 7.37 3.00 1.28
N SER A 33 7.95 3.77 0.33
CA SER A 33 7.59 3.65 -1.09
C SER A 33 7.98 2.27 -1.65
N GLY A 34 9.21 1.85 -1.35
CA GLY A 34 9.72 0.55 -1.76
C GLY A 34 8.94 -0.61 -1.12
N ILE A 35 8.72 -0.58 0.20
CA ILE A 35 7.97 -1.62 0.93
C ILE A 35 6.53 -1.72 0.42
N THR A 36 5.86 -0.59 0.20
CA THR A 36 4.52 -0.56 -0.38
C THR A 36 4.47 -1.17 -1.77
N SER A 37 5.45 -0.87 -2.62
CA SER A 37 5.51 -1.43 -3.98
C SER A 37 5.82 -2.93 -3.98
N ALA A 38 6.70 -3.38 -3.09
CA ALA A 38 7.01 -4.79 -2.92
C ALA A 38 5.79 -5.59 -2.42
N TRP A 39 5.03 -5.04 -1.47
CA TRP A 39 3.78 -5.66 -1.04
C TRP A 39 2.71 -5.64 -2.13
N LEU A 40 2.59 -4.55 -2.88
CA LEU A 40 1.66 -4.45 -4.00
C LEU A 40 1.93 -5.55 -5.04
N ALA A 41 3.21 -5.78 -5.37
CA ALA A 41 3.61 -6.89 -6.23
C ALA A 41 3.19 -8.26 -5.65
N ALA A 42 3.38 -8.46 -4.34
CA ALA A 42 2.96 -9.69 -3.68
C ALA A 42 1.43 -9.88 -3.68
N LEU A 43 0.66 -8.81 -3.46
CA LEU A 43 -0.80 -8.81 -3.55
C LEU A 43 -1.28 -9.15 -4.97
N LEU A 44 -0.72 -8.53 -6.00
CA LEU A 44 -1.08 -8.82 -7.39
C LEU A 44 -0.75 -10.27 -7.78
N SER A 45 0.24 -10.88 -7.11
CA SER A 45 0.63 -12.29 -7.30
C SER A 45 -0.04 -13.26 -6.33
N ALA A 46 -0.98 -12.82 -5.49
CA ALA A 46 -1.50 -13.59 -4.35
C ALA A 46 -2.23 -14.89 -4.74
N GLY A 47 -2.65 -15.04 -6.01
CA GLY A 47 -3.15 -16.31 -6.54
C GLY A 47 -2.11 -17.45 -6.54
N LYS A 48 -0.81 -17.13 -6.43
CA LYS A 48 0.29 -18.10 -6.35
C LYS A 48 0.81 -18.29 -4.93
N ASP A 49 0.92 -17.20 -4.18
CA ASP A 49 1.33 -17.20 -2.78
C ASP A 49 0.56 -16.12 -2.00
N PRO A 50 -0.45 -16.51 -1.20
CA PRO A 50 -1.26 -15.56 -0.45
C PRO A 50 -0.58 -15.06 0.84
N SER A 51 0.61 -15.54 1.20
CA SER A 51 1.25 -15.28 2.51
C SER A 51 1.41 -13.79 2.86
N ALA A 52 1.67 -12.94 1.85
CA ALA A 52 1.78 -11.48 2.01
C ALA A 52 0.42 -10.75 2.15
N THR A 53 -0.69 -11.47 2.00
CA THR A 53 -2.07 -10.94 2.07
C THR A 53 -2.86 -11.51 3.25
N GLU A 54 -2.27 -12.42 4.01
CA GLU A 54 -2.92 -13.11 5.13
C GLU A 54 -2.19 -12.85 6.45
N VAL A 55 -2.96 -12.59 7.51
CA VAL A 55 -2.41 -12.28 8.84
C VAL A 55 -1.42 -13.34 9.34
N ALA A 56 -1.70 -14.62 9.10
CA ALA A 56 -0.89 -15.73 9.60
C ALA A 56 0.51 -15.77 8.95
N GLY A 57 0.61 -15.48 7.65
CA GLY A 57 1.88 -15.50 6.90
C GLY A 57 2.58 -14.14 6.81
N PHE A 58 1.85 -13.05 7.10
CA PHE A 58 2.34 -11.71 6.78
C PHE A 58 3.62 -11.33 7.50
N SER A 59 3.79 -11.65 8.79
CA SER A 59 5.02 -11.26 9.50
C SER A 59 6.26 -11.89 8.86
N ASP A 60 6.18 -13.17 8.45
CA ASP A 60 7.30 -13.86 7.83
C ASP A 60 7.55 -13.35 6.41
N ALA A 61 6.49 -13.13 5.63
CA ALA A 61 6.60 -12.50 4.32
C ALA A 61 7.19 -11.09 4.41
N PHE A 62 6.77 -10.31 5.40
CA PHE A 62 7.27 -8.96 5.65
C PHE A 62 8.76 -8.97 6.04
N ASP A 63 9.13 -9.88 6.94
CA ASP A 63 10.47 -9.96 7.51
C ASP A 63 11.50 -10.53 6.52
N ASN A 64 11.10 -11.48 5.66
CA ASN A 64 12.00 -12.22 4.80
C ASN A 64 11.94 -11.83 3.32
N LEU A 65 10.87 -11.17 2.86
CA LEU A 65 10.69 -10.81 1.45
C LEU A 65 10.42 -9.32 1.26
N ILE A 66 9.31 -8.82 1.79
CA ILE A 66 8.79 -7.49 1.44
C ILE A 66 9.78 -6.39 1.82
N ARG A 67 10.37 -6.43 3.03
CA ARG A 67 11.34 -5.39 3.45
C ARG A 67 12.58 -5.38 2.57
N PHE A 68 13.05 -6.54 2.12
CA PHE A 68 14.28 -6.68 1.35
C PHE A 68 14.06 -6.21 -0.09
N GLN A 69 12.97 -6.67 -0.71
CA GLN A 69 12.56 -6.20 -2.03
C GLN A 69 12.26 -4.69 -1.99
N GLY A 70 11.60 -4.22 -0.93
CA GLY A 70 11.34 -2.81 -0.73
C GLY A 70 12.61 -1.97 -0.63
N ALA A 71 13.67 -2.48 0.01
CA ALA A 71 14.96 -1.79 0.04
C ALA A 71 15.59 -1.66 -1.36
N TYR A 72 15.50 -2.68 -2.22
CA TYR A 72 15.96 -2.59 -3.61
C TYR A 72 15.14 -1.60 -4.43
N LEU A 73 13.81 -1.67 -4.34
CA LEU A 73 12.93 -0.78 -5.09
C LEU A 73 13.12 0.69 -4.69
N ARG A 74 13.39 0.97 -3.40
CA ARG A 74 13.71 2.31 -2.92
C ARG A 74 14.87 2.97 -3.69
N GLU A 75 15.89 2.19 -4.04
CA GLU A 75 17.08 2.70 -4.75
C GLU A 75 16.78 3.11 -6.20
N LEU A 76 15.68 2.62 -6.80
CA LEU A 76 15.23 3.04 -8.12
C LEU A 76 14.64 4.45 -8.13
N HIS A 77 14.32 5.00 -6.96
CA HIS A 77 13.69 6.31 -6.78
C HIS A 77 12.39 6.45 -7.60
N GLY A 78 11.26 6.12 -6.99
CA GLY A 78 9.95 6.35 -7.59
C GLY A 78 8.80 5.87 -6.72
N LYS A 79 7.66 5.66 -7.37
CA LYS A 79 6.45 5.05 -6.81
C LYS A 79 6.16 3.74 -7.56
N ALA A 80 4.93 3.26 -7.48
CA ALA A 80 4.56 1.99 -8.10
C ALA A 80 4.73 1.96 -9.63
N ASP A 81 4.51 3.06 -10.34
CA ASP A 81 4.78 3.14 -11.79
C ASP A 81 6.22 2.77 -12.14
N VAL A 82 7.20 3.38 -11.46
CA VAL A 82 8.63 3.09 -11.67
C VAL A 82 8.99 1.70 -11.15
N HIS A 83 8.57 1.39 -9.93
CA HIS A 83 8.95 0.16 -9.25
C HIS A 83 8.36 -1.08 -9.91
N LEU A 84 7.08 -1.06 -10.25
CA LEU A 84 6.42 -2.18 -10.90
C LEU A 84 6.87 -2.31 -12.35
N ALA A 85 7.16 -1.22 -13.06
CA ALA A 85 7.79 -1.30 -14.39
C ALA A 85 9.14 -2.01 -14.36
N ALA A 86 9.95 -1.82 -13.31
CA ALA A 86 11.20 -2.55 -13.13
C ALA A 86 11.01 -4.05 -12.84
N LEU A 87 9.82 -4.45 -12.38
CA LEU A 87 9.44 -5.84 -12.15
C LEU A 87 8.74 -6.47 -13.38
N ARG A 88 8.33 -5.68 -14.38
CA ARG A 88 7.68 -6.20 -15.60
C ARG A 88 8.63 -7.13 -16.36
N GLY A 89 8.08 -8.26 -16.83
CA GLY A 89 8.83 -9.28 -17.57
C GLY A 89 9.41 -10.41 -16.70
N HIS A 90 9.25 -10.34 -15.38
CA HIS A 90 9.42 -11.53 -14.54
C HIS A 90 8.30 -12.54 -14.82
N LEU A 91 8.68 -13.81 -15.02
CA LEU A 91 7.74 -14.88 -15.34
C LEU A 91 6.60 -14.97 -14.33
N GLY A 92 5.39 -14.74 -14.81
CA GLY A 92 4.19 -14.81 -13.99
C GLY A 92 3.94 -13.58 -13.10
N PHE A 93 4.55 -12.45 -13.44
CA PHE A 93 4.27 -11.14 -12.87
C PHE A 93 3.69 -10.22 -13.94
N ASP A 94 2.41 -10.48 -14.27
CA ASP A 94 1.66 -9.80 -15.31
C ASP A 94 0.52 -9.01 -14.66
N PHE A 95 0.53 -7.69 -14.87
CA PHE A 95 -0.44 -6.75 -14.31
C PHE A 95 -0.59 -5.55 -15.25
N GLU A 96 -1.74 -4.89 -15.17
CA GLU A 96 -2.00 -3.64 -15.85
C GLU A 96 -2.28 -2.52 -14.84
N GLU A 97 -1.95 -1.29 -15.24
CA GLU A 97 -2.37 -0.08 -14.53
C GLU A 97 -3.74 0.29 -15.07
N LEU A 98 -4.76 0.30 -14.20
CA LEU A 98 -6.11 0.63 -14.59
C LEU A 98 -6.31 2.14 -14.68
N GLU A 99 -5.98 2.83 -13.59
CA GLU A 99 -6.26 4.25 -13.44
C GLU A 99 -5.41 4.90 -12.34
N GLN A 100 -5.43 6.23 -12.34
CA GLN A 100 -4.92 7.04 -11.25
C GLN A 100 -6.04 7.88 -10.66
N VAL A 101 -6.28 7.70 -9.36
CA VAL A 101 -7.29 8.46 -8.63
C VAL A 101 -6.59 9.52 -7.78
N GLN A 102 -6.90 10.78 -8.05
CA GLN A 102 -6.45 11.90 -7.23
C GLN A 102 -7.65 12.50 -6.48
N CYS A 103 -7.69 12.32 -5.17
CA CYS A 103 -8.85 12.70 -4.36
C CYS A 103 -8.43 13.32 -3.03
N ARG A 104 -9.31 14.14 -2.46
CA ARG A 104 -9.13 14.66 -1.09
C ARG A 104 -9.66 13.71 -0.04
N GLN A 105 -10.78 13.09 -0.38
CA GLN A 105 -11.48 12.10 0.40
C GLN A 105 -11.89 11.01 -0.58
N LEU A 106 -11.34 9.82 -0.37
CA LEU A 106 -11.66 8.65 -1.17
C LEU A 106 -13.10 8.21 -0.85
N GLN A 107 -13.87 7.88 -1.88
CA GLN A 107 -15.14 7.20 -1.78
C GLN A 107 -14.95 5.73 -2.17
N LEU A 108 -15.86 4.85 -1.72
CA LEU A 108 -15.80 3.45 -2.11
C LEU A 108 -15.95 3.27 -3.63
N ASP A 109 -16.78 4.10 -4.25
CA ASP A 109 -17.03 4.11 -5.70
C ASP A 109 -15.82 4.57 -6.54
N ASP A 110 -14.78 5.12 -5.89
CA ASP A 110 -13.50 5.45 -6.55
C ASP A 110 -12.57 4.22 -6.68
N LEU A 111 -12.99 3.05 -6.20
CA LEU A 111 -12.19 1.81 -6.17
C LEU A 111 -12.78 0.75 -7.11
N PRO A 112 -11.96 -0.16 -7.66
CA PRO A 112 -12.46 -1.23 -8.52
C PRO A 112 -13.43 -2.17 -7.80
N ASP A 113 -14.49 -2.55 -8.50
CA ASP A 113 -15.46 -3.56 -8.06
C ASP A 113 -14.88 -4.99 -8.07
N SER A 114 -13.75 -5.19 -8.75
CA SER A 114 -13.11 -6.50 -8.90
C SER A 114 -12.69 -7.08 -7.55
N GLN A 115 -12.51 -8.41 -7.52
CA GLN A 115 -12.11 -9.14 -6.31
C GLN A 115 -10.59 -9.25 -6.15
N HIS A 116 -9.81 -8.76 -7.11
CA HIS A 116 -8.36 -8.85 -7.11
C HIS A 116 -7.74 -7.61 -7.76
N TRP A 117 -7.34 -6.65 -6.94
CA TRP A 117 -6.65 -5.45 -7.35
C TRP A 117 -5.80 -4.90 -6.21
N GLY A 118 -4.84 -4.04 -6.52
CA GLY A 118 -4.08 -3.31 -5.52
C GLY A 118 -3.79 -1.89 -5.96
N ALA A 119 -3.66 -0.98 -5.01
CA ALA A 119 -3.26 0.39 -5.28
C ALA A 119 -2.12 0.84 -4.37
N TYR A 120 -1.18 1.55 -4.98
CA TYR A 120 -0.20 2.34 -4.25
C TYR A 120 -0.85 3.67 -3.89
N VAL A 121 -0.92 3.97 -2.59
CA VAL A 121 -1.46 5.25 -2.09
C VAL A 121 -0.31 6.13 -1.63
N SER A 122 -0.05 7.16 -2.43
CA SER A 122 0.89 8.22 -2.09
C SER A 122 0.20 9.23 -1.17
N LEU A 123 0.75 9.38 0.03
CA LEU A 123 0.37 10.40 1.00
C LEU A 123 1.54 11.37 1.19
N ARG A 124 1.31 12.48 1.91
CA ARG A 124 2.40 13.40 2.24
C ARG A 124 3.43 12.73 3.13
N GLY A 125 4.65 12.56 2.63
CA GLY A 125 5.75 11.97 3.38
C GLY A 125 5.53 10.50 3.78
N HIS A 126 4.50 9.83 3.23
CA HIS A 126 4.28 8.40 3.47
C HIS A 126 3.69 7.69 2.24
N ALA A 127 3.80 6.36 2.21
CA ALA A 127 3.19 5.53 1.19
C ALA A 127 2.58 4.31 1.86
N VAL A 128 1.34 3.98 1.51
CA VAL A 128 0.65 2.77 1.98
C VAL A 128 0.08 2.01 0.80
N GLY A 129 -0.07 0.71 0.96
CA GLY A 129 -0.75 -0.15 0.01
C GLY A 129 -2.19 -0.35 0.43
N VAL A 130 -3.10 -0.34 -0.54
CA VAL A 130 -4.47 -0.80 -0.35
C VAL A 130 -4.82 -1.80 -1.44
N GLY A 131 -5.86 -2.60 -1.23
CA GLY A 131 -6.30 -3.52 -2.27
C GLY A 131 -7.41 -4.45 -1.82
N ARG A 132 -7.80 -5.32 -2.74
CA ARG A 132 -8.80 -6.36 -2.50
C ARG A 132 -8.29 -7.67 -3.07
N PHE A 133 -8.45 -8.74 -2.29
CA PHE A 133 -8.15 -10.10 -2.75
C PHE A 133 -9.14 -11.08 -2.11
N ASN A 134 -9.83 -11.88 -2.92
CA ASN A 134 -10.80 -12.89 -2.48
C ASN A 134 -11.85 -12.33 -1.50
N GLY A 135 -12.47 -11.18 -1.82
CA GLY A 135 -13.51 -10.57 -0.98
C GLY A 135 -12.99 -9.98 0.33
N ARG A 136 -11.69 -9.72 0.46
CA ARG A 136 -11.11 -9.04 1.62
C ARG A 136 -10.45 -7.74 1.19
N TRP A 137 -10.88 -6.64 1.78
CA TRP A 137 -10.21 -5.36 1.63
C TRP A 137 -9.02 -5.31 2.58
N THR A 138 -7.95 -4.65 2.14
CA THR A 138 -6.69 -4.66 2.85
C THR A 138 -6.05 -3.29 2.85
N ILE A 139 -5.48 -2.91 3.99
CA ILE A 139 -4.50 -1.82 4.09
C ILE A 139 -3.19 -2.42 4.58
N MET A 140 -2.09 -2.14 3.88
CA MET A 140 -0.73 -2.41 4.32
C MET A 140 -0.01 -1.08 4.53
N ASP A 141 0.29 -0.76 5.77
CA ASP A 141 1.14 0.37 6.12
C ASP A 141 2.53 -0.14 6.51
N PRO A 142 3.61 0.24 5.80
CA PRO A 142 4.98 -0.18 6.10
C PRO A 142 5.39 0.01 7.56
N ASN A 143 4.84 1.00 8.25
CA ASN A 143 5.19 1.39 9.62
C ASN A 143 4.33 0.68 10.67
N LEU A 144 3.20 0.09 10.27
CA LEU A 144 2.22 -0.46 11.20
C LEU A 144 1.94 -1.94 10.94
N GLY A 145 1.76 -2.35 9.69
CA GLY A 145 1.54 -3.73 9.28
C GLY A 145 0.35 -3.92 8.35
N LEU A 146 -0.22 -5.11 8.38
CA LEU A 146 -1.34 -5.54 7.53
C LEU A 146 -2.65 -5.47 8.32
N PHE A 147 -3.68 -4.91 7.71
CA PHE A 147 -5.02 -4.74 8.29
C PHE A 147 -6.05 -5.26 7.28
N LEU A 148 -6.84 -6.26 7.68
CA LEU A 148 -7.83 -6.91 6.83
C LEU A 148 -9.24 -6.54 7.27
N TYR A 149 -10.07 -6.23 6.29
CA TYR A 149 -11.49 -5.91 6.43
C TYR A 149 -12.29 -6.93 5.60
N PRO A 150 -13.32 -7.57 6.17
CA PRO A 150 -14.25 -8.41 5.43
C PRO A 150 -14.92 -7.64 4.30
N ASP A 151 -15.47 -8.36 3.32
CA ASP A 151 -16.05 -7.75 2.10
C ASP A 151 -17.07 -6.64 2.39
N VAL A 152 -17.95 -6.89 3.36
CA VAL A 152 -19.00 -5.98 3.82
C VAL A 152 -18.47 -4.71 4.51
N GLN A 153 -17.17 -4.62 4.77
CA GLN A 153 -16.50 -3.51 5.46
C GLN A 153 -15.62 -2.66 4.53
N GLY A 154 -15.85 -2.69 3.21
CA GLY A 154 -15.15 -1.82 2.26
C GLY A 154 -15.22 -0.34 2.63
N GLN A 155 -16.40 0.15 3.04
CA GLN A 155 -16.54 1.54 3.51
C GLN A 155 -15.71 1.84 4.75
N ALA A 156 -15.64 0.90 5.70
CA ALA A 156 -14.87 1.10 6.93
C ALA A 156 -13.36 1.19 6.63
N MET A 157 -12.86 0.42 5.66
CA MET A 157 -11.50 0.52 5.16
C MET A 157 -11.22 1.90 4.55
N VAL A 158 -12.13 2.40 3.70
CA VAL A 158 -12.03 3.74 3.08
C VAL A 158 -12.00 4.84 4.15
N ASP A 159 -12.87 4.76 5.16
CA ASP A 159 -12.90 5.73 6.26
C ASP A 159 -11.59 5.74 7.06
N ASP A 160 -11.05 4.55 7.34
CA ASP A 160 -9.78 4.39 8.06
C ASP A 160 -8.59 4.94 7.24
N LEU A 161 -8.58 4.77 5.91
CA LEU A 161 -7.59 5.37 5.01
C LEU A 161 -7.70 6.90 4.95
N ASN A 162 -8.93 7.43 4.85
CA ASN A 162 -9.18 8.87 4.87
C ASN A 162 -8.70 9.50 6.19
N HIS A 163 -8.95 8.84 7.33
CA HIS A 163 -8.45 9.26 8.63
C HIS A 163 -6.91 9.24 8.70
N LEU A 164 -6.28 8.21 8.14
CA LEU A 164 -4.81 8.13 8.05
C LEU A 164 -4.27 9.33 7.27
N ALA A 165 -4.80 9.57 6.06
CA ALA A 165 -4.38 10.68 5.22
C ALA A 165 -4.51 12.02 5.96
N ALA A 166 -5.68 12.30 6.54
CA ALA A 166 -5.92 13.52 7.32
C ALA A 166 -4.89 13.70 8.45
N SER A 167 -4.50 12.62 9.14
CA SER A 167 -3.52 12.68 10.23
C SER A 167 -2.10 13.07 9.78
N TYR A 168 -1.66 12.62 8.60
CA TYR A 168 -0.37 13.00 8.02
C TYR A 168 -0.34 14.48 7.61
N TRP A 169 -1.46 15.00 7.12
CA TRP A 169 -1.59 16.41 6.76
C TRP A 169 -1.63 17.33 7.99
N GLN A 170 -2.40 16.99 9.02
CA GLN A 170 -2.48 17.78 10.26
C GLN A 170 -1.11 17.93 10.94
N ARG A 171 -0.31 16.85 10.99
CA ARG A 171 1.03 16.87 11.61
C ARG A 171 2.01 17.83 10.94
N LYS A 172 1.82 18.17 9.67
CA LYS A 172 2.76 18.97 8.88
C LYS A 172 2.33 20.44 8.70
N GLY A 173 1.31 20.89 9.43
CA GLY A 173 1.03 22.32 9.66
C GLY A 173 0.60 23.14 8.45
N LEU A 174 0.12 22.52 7.37
CA LEU A 174 -0.29 23.20 6.15
C LEU A 174 -1.76 22.88 5.83
N GLY A 175 -2.58 23.93 5.83
CA GLY A 175 -4.00 23.87 5.52
C GLY A 175 -4.28 23.72 4.03
N GLU A 176 -5.37 23.00 3.74
CA GLU A 176 -6.18 23.02 2.52
C GLU A 176 -5.76 22.23 1.26
N GLN A 177 -4.64 21.50 1.27
CA GLN A 177 -4.29 20.60 0.15
C GLN A 177 -4.11 19.15 0.58
N THR A 178 -5.17 18.52 1.08
CA THR A 178 -5.22 17.06 1.25
C THR A 178 -5.38 16.45 -0.15
N GLN A 179 -4.34 15.93 -0.77
CA GLN A 179 -4.48 15.10 -1.97
C GLN A 179 -3.82 13.75 -1.72
N MET A 180 -4.61 12.69 -1.82
CA MET A 180 -4.13 11.33 -2.00
C MET A 180 -3.99 11.09 -3.50
N LEU A 181 -2.95 10.37 -3.90
CA LEU A 181 -2.82 9.81 -5.24
C LEU A 181 -2.79 8.30 -5.11
N LEU A 182 -3.76 7.64 -5.72
CA LEU A 182 -3.82 6.18 -5.84
C LEU A 182 -3.41 5.82 -7.27
N GLN A 183 -2.46 4.89 -7.40
CA GLN A 183 -2.12 4.24 -8.67
C GLN A 183 -2.68 2.82 -8.58
N VAL A 184 -3.69 2.51 -9.38
CA VAL A 184 -4.50 1.29 -9.28
C VAL A 184 -4.04 0.28 -10.31
N PHE A 185 -3.86 -0.97 -9.87
CA PHE A 185 -3.36 -2.06 -10.70
C PHE A 185 -4.20 -3.33 -10.51
N GLU A 186 -4.31 -4.11 -11.58
CA GLU A 186 -4.95 -5.43 -11.57
C GLU A 186 -4.05 -6.49 -12.22
N PRO A 187 -4.10 -7.76 -11.77
CA PRO A 187 -3.44 -8.85 -12.46
C PRO A 187 -4.08 -9.11 -13.84
N LEU A 188 -3.26 -9.53 -14.81
CA LEU A 188 -3.71 -9.94 -16.15
C LEU A 188 -4.21 -11.40 -16.19
#